data_AF-A0A165JTN8-F1
#
_entry.id   AF-A0A165JTN8-F1
#
_cell.length_a   1.000
_cell.length_b   1.000
_cell.length_c   1.000
_cell.angle_alpha   90.00
_cell.angle_beta   90.00
_cell.angle_gamma   90.00
#
_symmetry.space_group_name_H-M   'P 1'
#
loop_
_entity.id
_entity.type
_entity.pdbx_description
1 polymer ?
#
loop_
_entity_poly.entity_id
_entity_poly.type
_entity_poly.pdbx_seq_one_letter_code
_entity_poly.pdbx_strand_id
1 'polypeptide(L)'
;MVEVILNGRSTLYHVYKRPFVDYFLRKVSGWYTLVIFTASMQEYADPVIDWLDGGRGLFSRRFFRESCTQQQGGSYSKDLAVVDEDLSRICLIDNSPVSYSSHPANGIPIEGWISDPSDEALLDLLPVLDSLRFASDVRRILGIRGF
;
A
#
# COMPACT_ATOMS: atom_id res chain seq x y z
N MET A 1 7.02 19.67 1.18
CA MET A 1 7.14 19.60 -0.29
C MET A 1 8.18 18.56 -0.61
N VAL A 2 7.97 17.80 -1.69
CA VAL A 2 8.91 16.78 -2.18
C VAL A 2 9.32 17.19 -3.57
N GLU A 3 10.63 17.29 -3.81
CA GLU A 3 11.18 17.56 -5.14
C GLU A 3 11.21 16.27 -5.95
N VAL A 4 10.75 16.36 -7.20
CA VAL A 4 10.74 15.24 -8.15
C VAL A 4 11.36 15.70 -9.46
N ILE A 5 12.32 14.94 -9.98
CA ILE A 5 13.00 15.23 -11.24
C ILE A 5 12.41 14.32 -12.33
N LEU A 6 11.66 14.91 -13.25
CA LEU A 6 11.06 14.20 -14.40
C LEU A 6 11.71 14.71 -15.69
N ASN A 7 12.35 13.83 -16.46
CA ASN A 7 13.02 14.18 -17.72
C ASN A 7 13.99 15.38 -17.59
N GLY A 8 14.75 15.43 -16.49
CA GLY A 8 15.69 16.51 -16.20
C GLY A 8 15.07 17.83 -15.75
N ARG A 9 13.74 17.89 -15.54
CA ARG A 9 13.05 19.06 -14.99
C ARG A 9 12.63 18.80 -13.55
N SER A 10 13.05 19.69 -12.65
CA SER A 10 12.61 19.67 -11.25
C SER A 10 11.19 20.23 -11.13
N THR A 11 10.33 19.50 -10.42
CA THR A 11 8.97 19.92 -10.05
C THR A 11 8.76 19.68 -8.56
N LEU A 12 8.24 20.68 -7.85
CA LEU A 12 7.89 20.57 -6.44
C LEU A 12 6.45 20.07 -6.27
N TYR A 13 6.29 18.97 -5.54
CA TYR A 13 5.00 18.41 -5.19
C TYR A 13 4.63 18.72 -3.74
N HIS A 14 3.37 19.11 -3.55
CA HIS A 14 2.75 19.19 -2.23
C HIS A 14 2.23 17.81 -1.85
N VAL A 15 2.95 17.14 -0.95
CA VAL A 15 2.62 15.82 -0.44
C VAL A 15 2.12 15.97 1.00
N TYR A 16 1.01 15.31 1.31
CA TYR A 16 0.42 15.30 2.62
C TYR A 16 0.45 13.90 3.20
N LYS A 17 0.74 13.80 4.50
CA LYS A 17 0.59 12.55 5.25
C LYS A 17 -0.88 12.40 5.65
N ARG A 18 -1.48 11.26 5.33
CA ARG A 18 -2.74 10.84 5.94
C ARG A 18 -2.56 10.82 7.47
N PRO A 19 -3.54 11.27 8.27
CA PRO A 19 -3.43 11.25 9.72
C PRO A 19 -3.00 9.87 10.23
N PHE A 20 -2.19 9.87 11.29
CA PHE A 20 -1.66 8.68 11.95
C PHE A 20 -0.69 7.79 11.14
N VAL A 21 -0.33 8.13 9.89
CA VAL A 21 0.52 7.26 9.04
C VAL A 21 1.86 6.88 9.69
N ASP A 22 2.53 7.80 10.39
CA ASP A 22 3.79 7.48 11.07
C ASP A 22 3.61 6.53 12.26
N TYR A 23 2.47 6.61 12.95
CA TYR A 23 2.11 5.69 14.02
C TYR A 23 1.73 4.32 13.46
N PHE A 24 0.90 4.30 12.42
CA PHE A 24 0.52 3.10 11.70
C PHE A 24 1.76 2.34 11.21
N LEU A 25 2.64 3.00 10.44
CA LEU A 25 3.85 2.39 9.88
C LEU A 25 4.76 1.81 10.97
N ARG A 26 4.96 2.54 12.08
CA ARG A 26 5.76 2.06 13.22
C ARG A 26 5.17 0.79 13.86
N LYS A 27 3.84 0.68 13.93
CA LYS A 27 3.19 -0.53 14.47
C LYS A 27 3.32 -1.69 13.50
N VAL A 28 2.90 -1.50 12.25
CA VAL A 28 2.86 -2.59 11.27
C VAL A 28 4.25 -3.06 10.84
N SER A 29 5.28 -2.21 10.88
CA SER A 29 6.67 -2.63 10.61
C SER A 29 7.22 -3.59 11.65
N GLY A 30 6.66 -3.60 12.87
CA GLY A 30 6.99 -4.60 13.89
C GLY A 30 6.28 -5.94 13.72
N TRP A 31 5.30 -6.01 12.81
CA TRP A 31 4.44 -7.18 12.60
C TRP A 31 4.63 -7.81 11.22
N TYR A 32 4.95 -7.00 10.22
CA TYR A 32 4.97 -7.37 8.82
C TYR A 32 6.24 -6.90 8.13
N THR A 33 6.65 -7.68 7.12
CA THR A 33 7.53 -7.17 6.07
C THR A 33 6.75 -6.20 5.19
N LEU A 34 7.11 -4.92 5.23
CA LEU A 34 6.40 -3.90 4.45
C LEU A 34 6.94 -3.83 3.02
N VAL A 35 6.02 -3.73 2.07
CA VAL A 35 6.29 -3.60 0.64
C VAL A 35 5.44 -2.45 0.10
N ILE A 36 6.04 -1.55 -0.68
CA ILE A 36 5.28 -0.57 -1.46
C ILE A 36 4.93 -1.22 -2.79
N PHE A 37 3.65 -1.17 -3.18
CA PHE A 37 3.21 -1.53 -4.53
C PHE A 37 2.30 -0.41 -5.03
N THR A 38 2.78 0.41 -5.97
CA THR A 38 2.08 1.59 -6.48
C THR A 38 1.88 1.54 -7.99
N ALA A 39 0.77 2.09 -8.48
CA ALA A 39 0.52 2.26 -9.92
C ALA A 39 1.15 3.57 -10.47
N SER A 40 1.91 4.29 -9.66
CA SER A 40 2.66 5.48 -10.07
C SER A 40 4.01 5.11 -10.70
N MET A 41 4.53 6.02 -11.52
CA MET A 41 5.88 5.89 -12.08
C MET A 41 6.93 5.98 -10.97
N GLN A 42 8.02 5.23 -11.12
CA GLN A 42 9.09 5.16 -10.13
C GLN A 42 9.68 6.54 -9.83
N GLU A 43 9.92 7.36 -10.85
CA GLU A 43 10.60 8.66 -10.72
C GLU A 43 9.85 9.62 -9.80
N TYR A 44 8.52 9.51 -9.75
CA TYR A 44 7.68 10.25 -8.82
C TYR A 44 7.58 9.58 -7.45
N ALA A 45 7.40 8.26 -7.43
CA ALA A 45 7.10 7.53 -6.21
C ALA A 45 8.31 7.45 -5.27
N ASP A 46 9.53 7.25 -5.78
CA ASP A 46 10.73 7.10 -4.96
C ASP A 46 10.96 8.30 -4.01
N PRO A 47 11.01 9.55 -4.49
CA PRO A 47 11.18 10.71 -3.61
C PRO A 47 10.09 10.84 -2.52
N VAL A 48 8.85 10.46 -2.84
CA VAL A 48 7.73 10.49 -1.89
C VAL A 48 7.87 9.42 -0.83
N ILE A 49 8.25 8.20 -1.22
CA ILE A 49 8.48 7.08 -0.31
C ILE A 49 9.68 7.38 0.58
N ASP A 50 10.77 7.93 0.05
CA ASP A 50 11.96 8.30 0.82
C ASP A 50 11.64 9.38 1.86
N TRP A 51 10.86 10.38 1.48
CA TRP A 51 10.38 11.41 2.40
C TRP A 51 9.47 10.84 3.50
N LEU A 52 8.60 9.90 3.15
CA LEU A 52 7.73 9.21 4.12
C LEU A 52 8.55 8.32 5.08
N ASP A 53 9.48 7.54 4.54
CA ASP A 53 10.34 6.63 5.29
C ASP A 53 11.28 7.40 6.23
N GLY A 54 11.84 8.53 5.78
CA GLY A 54 12.71 9.36 6.60
C GLY A 54 14.01 8.66 7.02
N GLY A 55 14.50 7.70 6.22
CA GLY A 55 15.74 6.96 6.48
C GLY A 55 15.61 5.85 7.54
N ARG A 56 14.38 5.45 7.89
CA ARG A 56 14.10 4.38 8.85
C ARG A 56 14.28 2.98 8.25
N GLY A 57 14.25 2.86 6.92
CA GLY A 57 14.38 1.57 6.24
C GLY A 57 13.18 0.65 6.46
N LEU A 58 11.96 1.21 6.52
CA LEU A 58 10.73 0.47 6.83
C LEU A 58 10.30 -0.48 5.70
N PHE A 59 10.60 -0.12 4.45
CA PHE A 59 10.10 -0.84 3.26
C PHE A 59 11.19 -1.74 2.69
N SER A 60 10.91 -3.04 2.65
CA SER A 60 11.83 -4.07 2.15
C SER A 60 11.98 -4.06 0.63
N ARG A 61 10.90 -3.76 -0.09
CA ARG A 61 10.80 -3.76 -1.56
C ARG A 61 9.80 -2.70 -2.02
N ARG A 62 9.99 -2.24 -3.26
CA ARG A 62 9.12 -1.28 -3.94
C ARG A 62 8.79 -1.80 -5.34
N PHE A 63 7.51 -1.83 -5.68
CA PHE A 63 6.98 -2.18 -6.99
C PHE A 63 6.20 -0.98 -7.53
N PHE A 64 6.46 -0.63 -8.78
CA PHE A 64 5.92 0.56 -9.43
C PHE A 64 4.98 0.17 -10.57
N ARG A 65 4.57 1.14 -11.40
CA ARG A 65 3.65 0.93 -12.52
C ARG A 65 4.08 -0.20 -13.46
N GLU A 66 5.38 -0.34 -13.70
CA GLU A 66 5.94 -1.36 -14.60
C GLU A 66 5.74 -2.78 -14.07
N SER A 67 5.49 -2.93 -12.76
CA SER A 67 5.15 -4.19 -12.10
C SER A 67 3.64 -4.45 -12.05
N CYS A 68 2.81 -3.47 -12.42
CA CYS A 68 1.37 -3.65 -12.50
C CYS A 68 0.95 -4.30 -13.82
N THR A 69 -0.20 -4.97 -13.80
CA THR A 69 -0.89 -5.40 -15.03
C THR A 69 -1.91 -4.34 -15.44
N GLN A 70 -1.72 -3.74 -16.61
CA GLN A 70 -2.68 -2.78 -17.15
C GLN A 70 -3.94 -3.50 -17.63
N GLN A 71 -5.08 -3.10 -17.11
CA GLN A 71 -6.39 -3.66 -17.41
C GLN A 71 -7.01 -2.98 -18.63
N GLN A 72 -7.99 -3.65 -19.23
CA GLN A 72 -8.85 -3.03 -20.24
C GLN A 72 -9.59 -1.84 -19.60
N GLY A 73 -9.32 -0.62 -20.08
CA GLY A 73 -9.81 0.62 -19.47
C GLY A 73 -8.74 1.47 -18.77
N GLY A 74 -7.48 1.03 -18.78
CA GLY A 74 -6.33 1.84 -18.35
C GLY A 74 -6.07 1.86 -16.84
N SER A 75 -6.86 1.13 -16.05
CA SER A 75 -6.58 0.86 -14.64
C SER A 75 -5.46 -0.18 -14.49
N TYR A 76 -4.91 -0.30 -13.29
CA TYR A 76 -3.78 -1.18 -12.98
C TYR A 76 -4.16 -2.14 -11.87
N SER A 77 -3.97 -3.44 -12.09
CA SER A 77 -4.03 -4.44 -11.02
C SER A 77 -2.62 -4.83 -10.56
N LYS A 78 -2.55 -5.36 -9.34
CA LYS A 78 -1.32 -5.72 -8.65
C LYS A 78 -1.34 -7.22 -8.43
N ASP A 79 -0.53 -7.93 -9.21
CA ASP A 79 -0.35 -9.36 -9.02
C ASP A 79 0.53 -9.60 -7.80
N LEU A 80 -0.04 -10.19 -6.75
CA LEU A 80 0.65 -10.43 -5.49
C LEU A 80 1.66 -11.58 -5.59
N ALA A 81 1.54 -12.46 -6.59
CA ALA A 81 2.51 -13.52 -6.83
C ALA A 81 3.89 -12.98 -7.24
N VAL A 82 3.97 -11.73 -7.73
CA VAL A 82 5.23 -11.02 -7.98
C VAL A 82 5.96 -10.69 -6.68
N VAL A 83 5.22 -10.56 -5.56
CA VAL A 83 5.77 -10.26 -4.25
C VAL A 83 6.16 -11.55 -3.51
N ASP A 84 5.25 -12.53 -3.46
CA ASP A 84 5.47 -13.84 -2.83
C ASP A 84 4.50 -14.87 -3.45
N GLU A 85 4.99 -16.08 -3.73
CA GLU A 85 4.17 -17.18 -4.28
C GLU A 85 3.20 -17.74 -3.23
N ASP A 86 3.55 -17.69 -1.94
CA ASP A 86 2.66 -18.12 -0.86
C ASP A 86 1.65 -17.02 -0.53
N LEU A 87 0.52 -17.06 -1.25
CA LEU A 87 -0.56 -16.11 -1.04
C LEU A 87 -1.29 -16.26 0.31
N SER A 88 -0.97 -17.25 1.15
CA SER A 88 -1.60 -17.40 2.46
C SER A 88 -1.11 -16.38 3.49
N ARG A 89 0.03 -15.72 3.21
CA ARG A 89 0.75 -14.83 4.13
C ARG A 89 0.90 -13.39 3.64
N ILE A 90 0.20 -13.03 2.57
CA ILE A 90 0.23 -11.69 1.98
C ILE A 90 -1.15 -11.04 2.01
N CYS A 91 -1.23 -9.77 2.36
CA CYS A 91 -2.42 -8.95 2.19
C CYS A 91 -2.05 -7.60 1.56
N LEU A 92 -2.96 -7.04 0.79
CA LEU A 92 -2.79 -5.76 0.10
C LEU A 92 -3.82 -4.76 0.61
N ILE A 93 -3.35 -3.68 1.22
CA ILE A 93 -4.18 -2.53 1.59
C ILE A 93 -4.22 -1.57 0.40
N ASP A 94 -5.40 -1.35 -0.17
CA ASP A 94 -5.56 -0.46 -1.32
C ASP A 94 -6.95 0.17 -1.37
N ASN A 95 -7.03 1.42 -1.82
CA ASN A 95 -8.29 2.15 -1.93
C ASN A 95 -9.03 1.91 -3.25
N SER A 96 -8.43 1.17 -4.18
CA SER A 96 -9.07 0.77 -5.44
C SER A 96 -9.29 -0.74 -5.46
N PRO A 97 -10.54 -1.21 -5.55
CA PRO A 97 -10.84 -2.64 -5.70
C PRO A 97 -10.19 -3.30 -6.93
N VAL A 98 -9.90 -2.52 -7.97
CA VAL A 98 -9.21 -3.02 -9.16
C VAL A 98 -7.77 -3.44 -8.85
N SER A 99 -7.12 -2.81 -7.87
CA SER A 99 -5.74 -3.10 -7.50
C SER A 99 -5.55 -4.55 -7.06
N TYR A 100 -6.51 -5.13 -6.33
CA TYR A 100 -6.47 -6.52 -5.86
C TYR A 100 -7.43 -7.45 -6.59
N SER A 101 -7.87 -7.09 -7.80
CA SER A 101 -8.83 -7.89 -8.57
C SER A 101 -8.34 -9.30 -8.92
N SER A 102 -7.03 -9.48 -9.09
CA SER A 102 -6.39 -10.79 -9.29
C SER A 102 -6.39 -11.66 -8.03
N HIS A 103 -6.40 -11.04 -6.84
CA HIS A 103 -6.32 -11.71 -5.53
C HIS A 103 -7.34 -11.13 -4.55
N PRO A 104 -8.65 -11.26 -4.85
CA PRO A 104 -9.70 -10.54 -4.13
C PRO A 104 -9.83 -10.95 -2.65
N ALA A 105 -9.34 -12.13 -2.27
CA ALA A 105 -9.33 -12.62 -0.88
C ALA A 105 -8.10 -12.16 -0.09
N ASN A 106 -7.16 -11.45 -0.72
CA ASN A 106 -5.98 -10.87 -0.08
C ASN A 106 -6.11 -9.34 0.08
N GLY A 107 -7.15 -8.73 -0.49
CA GLY A 107 -7.39 -7.30 -0.44
C GLY A 107 -8.01 -6.87 0.89
N ILE A 108 -7.48 -5.79 1.46
CA ILE A 108 -8.05 -5.04 2.56
C ILE A 108 -8.45 -3.67 1.99
N PRO A 109 -9.76 -3.39 1.79
CA PRO A 109 -10.19 -2.09 1.32
C PRO A 109 -9.86 -1.02 2.37
N ILE A 110 -9.45 0.14 1.91
CA ILE A 110 -9.35 1.35 2.73
C ILE A 110 -9.97 2.52 1.96
N GLU A 111 -10.64 3.43 2.64
CA GLU A 111 -11.22 4.59 1.96
C GLU A 111 -10.11 5.48 1.36
N GLY A 112 -10.40 6.07 0.20
CA GLY A 112 -9.54 7.11 -0.37
C GLY A 112 -9.50 8.32 0.54
N TRP A 113 -8.35 8.97 0.64
CA TRP A 113 -8.16 10.12 1.52
C TRP A 113 -7.77 11.36 0.75
N ILE A 114 -8.46 12.47 1.02
CA ILE A 114 -8.18 13.78 0.42
C ILE A 114 -8.20 14.83 1.53
N SER A 115 -7.04 15.01 2.17
CA SER A 115 -6.76 16.12 3.12
C SER A 115 -7.65 16.24 4.36
N ASP A 116 -8.54 15.29 4.64
CA ASP A 116 -9.35 15.31 5.86
C ASP A 116 -8.47 15.10 7.10
N PRO A 117 -8.37 16.10 8.02
CA PRO A 117 -7.56 15.96 9.22
C PRO A 117 -8.18 15.05 10.28
N SER A 118 -9.47 14.72 10.18
CA SER A 118 -10.20 13.85 11.12
C SER A 118 -10.21 12.38 10.70
N ASP A 119 -9.55 12.03 9.60
CA ASP A 119 -9.48 10.65 9.10
C ASP A 119 -8.79 9.72 10.12
N GLU A 120 -9.45 8.61 10.46
CA GLU A 120 -8.91 7.59 11.38
C GLU A 120 -8.72 6.23 10.69
N ALA A 121 -8.95 6.11 9.39
CA ALA A 121 -9.03 4.83 8.68
C ALA A 121 -7.77 3.96 8.83
N LEU A 122 -6.58 4.58 8.96
CA LEU A 122 -5.34 3.83 9.22
C LEU A 122 -5.33 3.19 10.63
N LEU A 123 -5.91 3.86 11.63
CA LEU A 123 -6.04 3.30 12.98
C LEU A 123 -7.01 2.12 13.00
N ASP A 124 -8.12 2.23 12.28
CA ASP A 124 -9.16 1.19 12.21
C ASP A 124 -8.65 -0.12 11.62
N LEU A 125 -7.60 -0.07 10.79
CA LEU A 125 -6.96 -1.28 10.26
C LEU A 125 -6.08 -2.00 11.27
N LEU A 126 -5.58 -1.34 12.32
CA LEU A 126 -4.62 -1.93 13.24
C LEU A 126 -5.12 -3.20 13.94
N PRO A 127 -6.37 -3.27 14.48
CA PRO A 127 -6.87 -4.49 15.12
C PRO A 127 -6.98 -5.67 14.16
N VAL A 128 -7.41 -5.42 12.91
CA VAL A 128 -7.51 -6.45 11.88
C VAL A 128 -6.11 -6.98 11.53
N LEU A 129 -5.17 -6.07 11.24
CA LEU A 129 -3.79 -6.44 10.94
C LEU A 129 -3.15 -7.17 12.12
N ASP A 130 -3.33 -6.72 13.36
CA ASP A 130 -2.79 -7.44 14.52
C ASP A 130 -3.35 -8.86 14.63
N SER A 131 -4.65 -9.05 14.36
CA SER A 131 -5.29 -10.37 14.38
C SER A 131 -4.79 -11.30 13.27
N LEU A 132 -4.57 -10.77 12.06
CA LEU A 132 -4.11 -11.56 10.90
C LEU A 132 -2.73 -12.17 11.10
N ARG A 133 -1.89 -11.64 12.01
CA ARG A 133 -0.56 -12.18 12.34
C ARG A 133 -0.59 -13.64 12.81
N PHE A 134 -1.71 -14.06 13.38
CA PHE A 134 -1.89 -15.41 13.92
C PHE A 134 -2.66 -16.34 12.97
N ALA A 135 -3.06 -15.85 11.80
CA ALA A 135 -3.75 -16.65 10.80
C ALA A 135 -2.76 -17.53 10.04
N SER A 136 -3.11 -18.80 9.85
CA SER A 136 -2.36 -19.69 8.94
C SER A 136 -2.56 -19.35 7.46
N ASP A 137 -3.69 -18.72 7.15
CA ASP A 137 -4.03 -18.23 5.82
C ASP A 137 -4.93 -16.99 5.96
N VAL A 138 -4.41 -15.81 5.64
CA VAL A 138 -5.14 -14.54 5.76
C VAL A 138 -6.41 -14.52 4.92
N ARG A 139 -6.44 -15.28 3.81
CA ARG A 139 -7.59 -15.35 2.90
C ARG A 139 -8.80 -16.03 3.52
N ARG A 140 -8.60 -16.88 4.53
CA ARG A 140 -9.70 -17.50 5.28
C ARG A 140 -10.45 -16.51 6.15
N ILE A 141 -9.82 -15.39 6.50
CA ILE A 141 -10.41 -14.33 7.30
C ILE A 141 -10.92 -13.23 6.36
N LEU A 142 -10.05 -12.71 5.50
CA LEU A 142 -10.36 -11.63 4.56
C LEU A 142 -11.36 -12.03 3.46
N GLY A 143 -11.38 -13.31 3.10
CA GLY A 143 -12.31 -13.85 2.10
C GLY A 143 -13.74 -14.04 2.61
N ILE A 144 -14.00 -13.90 3.91
CA ILE A 144 -15.35 -13.92 4.47
C ILE A 144 -16.03 -12.59 4.10
N ARG A 145 -16.63 -12.56 2.90
CA ARG A 145 -17.38 -11.40 2.44
C ARG A 145 -18.74 -11.39 3.14
N GLY A 146 -18.88 -10.48 4.10
CA GLY A 146 -20.08 -10.35 4.92
C GLY A 146 -20.11 -9.07 5.74
N PHE A 147 -19.82 -7.92 5.13
CA PHE A 147 -20.26 -6.59 5.55
C PHE A 147 -20.53 -5.75 4.30
#